data_AF-A0AAN9T056-F1
#
_entry.id   AF-A0AAN9T056-F1
#
_cell.length_a   1.000
_cell.length_b   1.000
_cell.length_c   1.000
_cell.angle_alpha   90.00
_cell.angle_beta   90.00
_cell.angle_gamma   90.00
#
_symmetry.space_group_name_H-M   'P 1'
#
loop_
_entity.id
_entity.type
_entity.pdbx_description
1 polymer ?
#
loop_
_entity_poly.entity_id
_entity_poly.type
_entity_poly.pdbx_seq_one_letter_code
_entity_poly.pdbx_strand_id
1 'polypeptide(L)'
;MIALLEAQLKAMNPNLDSISEYQKKVALYNEQVEGLNAVTQEWDDIKKQYDEWRKKRFDLAITLGGDVELKLVDSLDPFSESVVFGVRPPKKSWKNIANLSVVERLYKLVVSIFLCVGLHSCTTLSSLALVFALHHYKPTLLYVMDEIDATLDFKNVSIVGHYVKNRTKDAQFIIIRERNRELINEAIHVRYALLPYLYTLFREANSMGVPVVRPLWMEFSFNEATFSNDEAFMRAKHAPVYFPGEQSWYDLRTGAMYKGGVTHKLEVTEEIILLSKELETLLHVVL
;
A
#
# COMPACT_ATOMS: atom_id res chain seq x y z
N MET A 1 25.28 -5.28 -96.61
CA MET A 1 24.83 -4.68 -95.34
C MET A 1 23.31 -4.56 -95.30
N ILE A 2 22.67 -3.96 -96.32
CA ILE A 2 21.20 -3.80 -96.41
C ILE A 2 20.45 -5.15 -96.42
N ALA A 3 20.88 -6.13 -97.24
CA ALA A 3 20.23 -7.45 -97.31
C ALA A 3 20.29 -8.27 -96.00
N LEU A 4 21.31 -8.04 -95.16
CA LEU A 4 21.46 -8.73 -93.88
C LEU A 4 20.54 -8.12 -92.81
N LEU A 5 20.37 -6.80 -92.85
CA LEU A 5 19.41 -6.07 -92.02
C LEU A 5 17.96 -6.39 -92.40
N GLU A 6 17.65 -6.54 -93.69
CA GLU A 6 16.32 -6.95 -94.16
C GLU A 6 15.95 -8.38 -93.74
N ALA A 7 16.93 -9.30 -93.76
CA ALA A 7 16.75 -10.65 -93.26
C ALA A 7 16.49 -10.69 -91.74
N GLN A 8 17.18 -9.84 -90.97
CA GLN A 8 16.96 -9.70 -89.53
C GLN A 8 15.59 -9.07 -89.21
N LEU A 9 15.15 -8.07 -89.98
CA LEU A 9 13.83 -7.45 -89.83
C LEU A 9 12.69 -8.42 -90.13
N LYS A 10 12.84 -9.31 -91.13
CA LYS A 10 11.86 -10.37 -91.43
C LYS A 10 11.81 -11.48 -90.38
N ALA A 11 12.93 -11.75 -89.70
CA ALA A 11 13.00 -12.75 -88.63
C ALA A 11 12.44 -12.22 -87.29
N MET A 12 12.40 -10.90 -87.11
CA MET A 12 11.86 -10.27 -85.92
C MET A 12 10.33 -10.22 -86.04
N ASN A 13 9.62 -10.99 -85.21
CA ASN A 13 8.17 -10.94 -85.10
C ASN A 13 7.78 -10.23 -83.79
N PRO A 14 7.86 -8.89 -83.72
CA PRO A 14 7.61 -8.15 -82.50
C PRO A 14 6.13 -8.29 -82.11
N ASN A 15 5.88 -8.77 -80.89
CA ASN A 15 4.53 -8.87 -80.36
C ASN A 15 4.03 -7.47 -79.94
N LEU A 16 3.27 -6.83 -80.83
CA LEU A 16 2.73 -5.48 -80.64
C LEU A 16 1.70 -5.42 -79.50
N ASP A 17 1.09 -6.55 -79.12
CA ASP A 17 0.07 -6.63 -78.06
C ASP A 17 0.68 -6.60 -76.65
N SER A 18 1.96 -6.93 -76.52
CA SER A 18 2.68 -7.01 -75.23
C SER A 18 2.65 -5.71 -74.43
N ILE A 19 2.69 -4.56 -75.11
CA ILE A 19 2.61 -3.24 -74.49
C ILE A 19 1.23 -3.02 -73.87
N SER A 20 0.16 -3.41 -74.57
CA SER A 20 -1.21 -3.27 -74.10
C SER A 20 -1.52 -4.22 -72.93
N GLU A 21 -0.98 -5.44 -72.95
CA GLU A 21 -1.09 -6.40 -71.85
C GLU A 21 -0.34 -5.93 -70.61
N TYR A 22 0.86 -5.38 -70.79
CA TYR A 22 1.64 -4.81 -69.70
C TYR A 22 0.90 -3.64 -69.04
N GLN A 23 0.34 -2.72 -69.83
CA GLN A 23 -0.45 -1.59 -69.30
C GLN A 23 -1.66 -2.06 -68.48
N LYS A 24 -2.38 -3.09 -68.95
CA LYS A 24 -3.50 -3.68 -68.19
C LYS A 24 -3.04 -4.31 -66.88
N LYS A 25 -1.93 -5.06 -66.89
CA LYS A 25 -1.37 -5.67 -65.68
C LYS A 25 -0.86 -4.64 -64.69
N VAL A 26 -0.24 -3.55 -65.15
CA VAL A 26 0.24 -2.45 -64.30
C VAL A 26 -0.93 -1.72 -63.66
N ALA A 27 -2.01 -1.47 -64.40
CA ALA A 27 -3.22 -0.85 -63.85
C ALA A 27 -3.83 -1.72 -62.73
N LEU A 28 -3.98 -3.01 -62.97
CA LEU A 28 -4.50 -3.96 -61.99
C LEU A 28 -3.57 -4.11 -60.77
N TYR A 29 -2.25 -4.12 -60.99
CA TYR A 29 -1.27 -4.14 -59.91
C TYR A 29 -1.36 -2.88 -59.04
N ASN A 30 -1.47 -1.71 -59.65
CA ASN A 30 -1.58 -0.44 -58.91
C ASN A 30 -2.86 -0.41 -58.07
N GLU A 31 -3.99 -0.86 -58.62
CA GLU A 31 -5.26 -0.99 -57.88
C GLU A 31 -5.12 -1.93 -56.67
N GLN A 32 -4.46 -3.07 -56.85
CA GLN A 32 -4.19 -4.01 -55.75
C GLN A 32 -3.24 -3.43 -54.68
N VAL A 33 -2.23 -2.66 -55.10
CA VAL A 33 -1.31 -1.98 -54.19
C VAL A 33 -2.03 -0.89 -53.39
N GLU A 34 -2.94 -0.15 -54.01
CA GLU A 34 -3.79 0.82 -53.29
C GLU A 34 -4.67 0.13 -52.24
N GLY A 35 -5.30 -0.99 -52.61
CA GLY A 35 -6.08 -1.79 -51.66
C GLY A 35 -5.23 -2.32 -50.50
N LEU A 36 -4.02 -2.80 -50.77
CA LEU A 36 -3.09 -3.28 -49.74
C LEU A 36 -2.63 -2.14 -48.81
N ASN A 37 -2.35 -0.96 -49.35
CA ASN A 37 -1.95 0.20 -48.58
C ASN A 37 -3.07 0.67 -47.64
N ALA A 38 -4.32 0.67 -48.11
CA ALA A 38 -5.47 1.01 -47.29
C ALA A 38 -5.62 0.05 -46.09
N VAL A 39 -5.57 -1.26 -46.33
CA VAL A 39 -5.66 -2.27 -45.25
C VAL A 39 -4.48 -2.16 -44.28
N THR A 40 -3.28 -1.83 -44.78
CA THR A 40 -2.10 -1.66 -43.93
C THR A 40 -2.25 -0.45 -43.01
N GLN A 41 -2.80 0.66 -43.51
CA GLN A 41 -3.09 1.84 -42.70
C GLN A 41 -4.12 1.55 -41.60
N GLU A 42 -5.21 0.85 -41.93
CA GLU A 42 -6.21 0.44 -40.94
C GLU A 42 -5.58 -0.43 -39.84
N TRP A 43 -4.70 -1.34 -40.21
CA TRP A 43 -4.00 -2.21 -39.25
C TRP A 43 -3.07 -1.42 -38.33
N ASP A 44 -2.32 -0.46 -38.87
CA ASP A 44 -1.41 0.39 -38.09
C ASP A 44 -2.20 1.28 -37.09
N ASP A 45 -3.35 1.82 -37.50
CA ASP A 45 -4.22 2.60 -36.63
C ASP A 45 -4.78 1.76 -35.48
N ILE A 46 -5.29 0.56 -35.77
CA ILE A 46 -5.78 -0.39 -34.76
C ILE A 46 -4.65 -0.77 -33.79
N LYS A 47 -3.45 -1.04 -34.30
CA LYS A 47 -2.28 -1.39 -33.50
C LYS A 47 -1.87 -0.25 -32.57
N LYS A 48 -1.89 0.98 -33.06
CA LYS A 48 -1.58 2.17 -32.27
C LYS A 48 -2.59 2.36 -31.14
N GLN A 49 -3.88 2.21 -31.42
CA GLN A 49 -4.91 2.23 -30.39
C GLN A 49 -4.65 1.13 -29.35
N TYR A 50 -4.43 -0.12 -29.79
CA TYR A 50 -4.14 -1.23 -28.89
C TYR A 50 -2.95 -0.95 -27.96
N ASP A 51 -1.85 -0.40 -28.49
CA ASP A 51 -0.66 -0.06 -27.70
C ASP A 51 -0.92 1.09 -26.70
N GLU A 52 -1.77 2.06 -27.05
CA GLU A 52 -2.22 3.11 -26.12
C GLU A 52 -3.07 2.53 -24.98
N TRP A 53 -4.07 1.68 -25.30
CA TRP A 53 -4.90 1.00 -24.30
C TRP A 53 -4.06 0.09 -23.41
N ARG A 54 -3.09 -0.61 -23.98
CA ARG A 54 -2.14 -1.46 -23.25
C ARG A 54 -1.30 -0.64 -22.27
N LYS A 55 -0.76 0.52 -22.68
CA LYS A 55 0.00 1.41 -21.78
C LYS A 55 -0.86 1.89 -20.61
N LYS A 56 -2.08 2.37 -20.87
CA LYS A 56 -3.02 2.81 -19.83
C LYS A 56 -3.36 1.68 -18.84
N ARG A 57 -3.49 0.44 -19.32
CA ARG A 57 -3.71 -0.74 -18.46
C ARG A 57 -2.47 -1.11 -17.63
N PHE A 58 -1.27 -0.96 -18.17
CA PHE A 58 -0.02 -1.22 -17.45
C PHE A 58 0.22 -0.23 -16.31
N ASP A 59 -0.12 1.05 -16.48
CA ASP A 59 -0.01 2.05 -15.41
C ASP A 59 -1.00 1.78 -14.26
N LEU A 60 -2.10 1.07 -14.53
CA LEU A 60 -3.11 0.68 -13.54
C LEU A 60 -2.78 -0.65 -12.84
N ALA A 61 -1.93 -1.48 -13.44
CA ALA A 61 -1.58 -2.79 -12.91
C ALA A 61 -0.47 -2.67 -11.87
N ILE A 62 -0.77 -3.07 -10.64
CA ILE A 62 0.15 -3.09 -9.49
C ILE A 62 1.39 -3.98 -9.76
N THR A 63 1.32 -4.90 -10.73
CA THR A 63 2.38 -5.84 -11.03
C THR A 63 3.24 -5.36 -12.21
N LEU A 64 4.54 -5.19 -11.98
CA LEU A 64 5.59 -4.96 -12.99
C LEU A 64 5.80 -6.20 -13.91
N GLY A 65 4.71 -6.77 -14.40
CA GLY A 65 4.66 -8.06 -15.08
C GLY A 65 4.40 -9.23 -14.13
N GLY A 66 3.84 -10.29 -14.72
CA GLY A 66 3.35 -11.47 -14.02
C GLY A 66 1.83 -11.48 -13.90
N ASP A 67 1.25 -12.67 -14.00
CA ASP A 67 -0.20 -12.89 -14.05
C ASP A 67 -0.65 -13.74 -12.87
N VAL A 68 -1.84 -13.45 -12.38
CA VAL A 68 -2.49 -14.20 -11.32
C VAL A 68 -3.86 -14.60 -11.82
N GLU A 69 -4.18 -15.89 -11.72
CA GLU A 69 -5.44 -16.46 -12.17
C GLU A 69 -6.03 -17.37 -11.08
N LEU A 70 -7.35 -17.27 -10.90
CA LEU A 70 -8.16 -18.20 -10.11
C LEU A 70 -8.91 -19.11 -11.08
N LYS A 71 -8.65 -20.42 -11.03
CA LYS A 71 -9.31 -21.43 -11.87
C LYS A 71 -10.14 -22.37 -11.03
N LEU A 72 -11.39 -22.57 -11.41
CA LEU A 72 -12.22 -23.64 -10.86
C LEU A 72 -11.71 -24.97 -11.42
N VAL A 73 -11.60 -26.00 -10.58
CA VAL A 73 -11.21 -27.34 -11.05
C VAL A 73 -12.38 -28.00 -11.76
N ASP A 74 -13.59 -27.93 -11.17
CA ASP A 74 -14.83 -28.29 -11.82
C ASP A 74 -15.64 -27.03 -12.17
N SER A 75 -16.06 -26.94 -13.43
CA SER A 75 -16.90 -25.85 -13.95
C SER A 75 -18.40 -26.14 -13.86
N LEU A 76 -18.77 -27.41 -13.69
CA LEU A 76 -20.16 -27.86 -13.63
C LEU A 76 -20.71 -27.80 -12.20
N ASP A 77 -19.91 -28.22 -11.22
CA ASP A 77 -20.20 -28.02 -9.79
C ASP A 77 -19.06 -27.24 -9.11
N PRO A 78 -19.17 -25.90 -9.01
CA PRO A 78 -18.14 -25.09 -8.40
C PRO A 78 -18.05 -25.26 -6.88
N PHE A 79 -18.90 -26.06 -6.25
CA PHE A 79 -18.90 -26.29 -4.80
C PHE A 79 -18.36 -27.67 -4.41
N SER A 80 -18.29 -28.62 -5.35
CA SER A 80 -17.80 -29.98 -5.10
C SER A 80 -16.27 -30.02 -4.94
N GLU A 81 -15.55 -29.22 -5.73
CA GLU A 81 -14.10 -29.24 -5.82
C GLU A 81 -13.44 -27.92 -5.40
N SER A 82 -12.11 -27.95 -5.34
CA SER A 82 -11.29 -26.80 -4.94
C SER A 82 -11.07 -25.78 -6.07
N VAL A 83 -10.70 -24.55 -5.72
CA VAL A 83 -10.20 -23.52 -6.65
C VAL A 83 -8.68 -23.55 -6.67
N VAL A 84 -8.07 -23.53 -7.85
CA VAL A 84 -6.62 -23.46 -8.03
C VAL A 84 -6.21 -21.99 -8.16
N PHE A 85 -5.27 -21.58 -7.31
CA PHE A 85 -4.63 -20.28 -7.41
C PHE A 85 -3.29 -20.37 -8.15
N GLY A 86 -3.31 -19.95 -9.41
CA GLY A 86 -2.17 -19.96 -10.32
C GLY A 86 -1.49 -18.61 -10.37
N VAL A 87 -0.17 -18.61 -10.19
CA VAL A 87 0.66 -17.39 -10.25
C VAL A 87 1.79 -17.60 -11.23
N ARG A 88 1.95 -16.66 -12.14
CA ARG A 88 3.06 -16.58 -13.08
C ARG A 88 3.87 -15.32 -12.81
N PRO A 89 5.03 -15.41 -12.14
CA PRO A 89 5.92 -14.26 -12.01
C PRO A 89 6.46 -13.81 -13.38
N PRO A 90 6.94 -12.56 -13.51
CA PRO A 90 7.47 -12.07 -14.76
C PRO A 90 8.64 -12.94 -15.23
N LYS A 91 8.59 -13.37 -16.49
CA LYS A 91 9.60 -14.22 -17.13
C LYS A 91 9.78 -15.61 -16.47
N LYS A 92 8.83 -16.08 -15.66
CA LYS A 92 8.83 -17.42 -15.06
C LYS A 92 7.62 -18.25 -15.51
N SER A 93 7.68 -19.56 -15.30
CA SER A 93 6.57 -20.47 -15.55
C SER A 93 5.46 -20.32 -14.51
N TRP A 94 4.27 -20.82 -14.86
CA TRP A 94 3.13 -20.93 -13.95
C TRP A 94 3.47 -21.80 -12.74
N LYS A 95 3.13 -21.32 -11.55
CA LYS A 95 3.21 -22.07 -10.29
C LYS A 95 1.84 -22.04 -9.62
N ASN A 96 1.39 -23.20 -9.18
CA ASN A 96 0.20 -23.31 -8.34
C ASN A 96 0.62 -23.11 -6.88
N ILE A 97 -0.03 -22.18 -6.19
CA ILE A 97 0.29 -21.84 -4.80
C ILE A 97 -0.62 -22.62 -3.84
N ALA A 98 -1.87 -22.88 -4.21
CA ALA A 98 -2.81 -23.61 -3.37
C ALA A 98 -3.96 -24.24 -4.17
N ASN A 99 -4.46 -25.36 -3.65
CA ASN A 99 -5.78 -25.90 -3.96
C ASN A 99 -6.71 -25.50 -2.80
N LEU A 100 -7.70 -24.67 -3.07
CA LEU A 100 -8.57 -24.05 -2.07
C LEU A 100 -9.90 -24.77 -2.02
N SER A 101 -10.19 -25.52 -0.97
CA SER A 101 -11.53 -26.11 -0.83
C SER A 101 -12.58 -25.00 -0.72
N VAL A 102 -13.63 -25.05 -1.55
CA VAL A 102 -14.67 -23.99 -1.61
C VAL A 102 -15.48 -23.90 -0.30
N VAL A 103 -15.50 -24.99 0.48
CA VAL A 103 -16.19 -25.10 1.78
C VAL A 103 -15.41 -24.40 2.90
N GLU A 104 -14.09 -24.27 2.80
CA GLU A 104 -13.30 -23.44 3.71
C GLU A 104 -13.46 -21.97 3.33
N ARG A 105 -14.51 -21.34 3.89
CA ARG A 105 -14.88 -19.93 3.72
C ARG A 105 -13.67 -19.03 3.44
N LEU A 106 -13.77 -18.17 2.42
CA LEU A 106 -12.85 -17.07 2.03
C LEU A 106 -12.06 -16.38 3.17
N TYR A 107 -12.60 -16.34 4.40
CA TYR A 107 -11.91 -15.83 5.58
C TYR A 107 -10.69 -16.68 5.97
N LYS A 108 -10.79 -18.02 5.86
CA LYS A 108 -9.70 -18.97 6.10
C LYS A 108 -8.61 -18.87 5.03
N LEU A 109 -8.96 -18.48 3.79
CA LEU A 109 -8.01 -18.18 2.71
C LEU A 109 -7.12 -16.97 3.04
N VAL A 110 -7.70 -15.87 3.52
CA VAL A 110 -6.93 -14.68 3.93
C VAL A 110 -6.02 -15.01 5.11
N VAL A 111 -6.51 -15.78 6.08
CA VAL A 111 -5.73 -16.17 7.27
C VAL A 111 -4.65 -17.21 6.93
N SER A 112 -4.92 -18.20 6.08
CA SER A 112 -3.99 -19.30 5.75
C SER A 112 -2.89 -18.87 4.79
N ILE A 113 -3.16 -17.98 3.83
CA ILE A 113 -2.11 -17.43 2.96
C ILE A 113 -1.19 -16.48 3.75
N PHE A 114 -1.73 -15.78 4.76
CA PHE A 114 -0.96 -14.90 5.64
C PHE A 114 -0.10 -15.67 6.65
N LEU A 115 -0.51 -16.87 7.08
CA LEU A 115 0.26 -17.70 8.03
C LEU A 115 1.44 -18.47 7.39
N CYS A 116 1.50 -18.59 6.06
CA CYS A 116 2.59 -19.28 5.34
C CYS A 116 3.72 -18.35 4.89
N VAL A 117 3.83 -17.14 5.43
CA VAL A 117 4.84 -16.13 5.05
C VAL A 117 6.18 -16.48 5.70
N GLY A 118 6.79 -17.55 5.23
CA GLY A 118 8.13 -17.97 5.63
C GLY A 118 9.19 -17.86 4.54
N LEU A 119 8.85 -17.94 3.23
CA LEU A 119 9.94 -18.13 2.24
C LEU A 119 9.73 -17.70 0.78
N HIS A 120 8.62 -17.10 0.36
CA HIS A 120 8.45 -16.79 -1.07
C HIS A 120 7.89 -15.38 -1.28
N SER A 121 8.74 -14.42 -1.65
CA SER A 121 8.33 -13.04 -1.96
C SER A 121 7.17 -12.93 -2.97
N CYS A 122 7.00 -13.94 -3.84
CA CYS A 122 5.88 -14.01 -4.77
C CYS A 122 4.54 -14.43 -4.14
N THR A 123 4.51 -15.13 -3.00
CA THR A 123 3.26 -15.46 -2.30
C THR A 123 2.67 -14.22 -1.64
N THR A 124 3.50 -13.35 -1.05
CA THR A 124 3.09 -12.10 -0.42
C THR A 124 2.53 -11.09 -1.43
N LEU A 125 3.15 -10.97 -2.61
CA LEU A 125 2.59 -10.11 -3.67
C LEU A 125 1.27 -10.64 -4.21
N SER A 126 1.15 -11.96 -4.38
CA SER A 126 -0.07 -12.55 -4.92
C SER A 126 -1.23 -12.46 -3.93
N SER A 127 -0.96 -12.67 -2.64
CA SER A 127 -1.95 -12.52 -1.57
C SER A 127 -2.43 -11.08 -1.46
N LEU A 128 -1.50 -10.13 -1.52
CA LEU A 128 -1.80 -8.71 -1.48
C LEU A 128 -2.61 -8.27 -2.70
N ALA A 129 -2.27 -8.76 -3.89
CA ALA A 129 -3.03 -8.52 -5.11
C ALA A 129 -4.47 -9.04 -4.99
N LEU A 130 -4.67 -10.21 -4.38
CA LEU A 130 -6.00 -10.76 -4.13
C LEU A 130 -6.79 -9.92 -3.11
N VAL A 131 -6.17 -9.46 -2.03
CA VAL A 131 -6.79 -8.58 -1.03
C VAL A 131 -7.22 -7.25 -1.67
N PHE A 132 -6.39 -6.67 -2.53
CA PHE A 132 -6.74 -5.46 -3.26
C PHE A 132 -7.80 -5.67 -4.34
N ALA A 133 -7.83 -6.83 -4.99
CA ALA A 133 -8.91 -7.20 -5.91
C ALA A 133 -10.26 -7.32 -5.16
N LEU A 134 -10.26 -7.93 -3.98
CA LEU A 134 -11.42 -8.00 -3.11
C LEU A 134 -11.87 -6.62 -2.64
N HIS A 135 -10.93 -5.73 -2.29
CA HIS A 135 -11.24 -4.35 -1.94
C HIS A 135 -11.96 -3.60 -3.08
N HIS A 136 -11.53 -3.83 -4.33
CA HIS A 136 -12.18 -3.22 -5.48
C HIS A 136 -13.59 -3.75 -5.72
N TYR A 137 -13.82 -5.04 -5.47
CA TYR A 137 -15.15 -5.64 -5.59
C TYR A 137 -16.09 -5.22 -4.45
N LYS A 138 -15.58 -5.20 -3.21
CA LYS A 138 -16.33 -4.81 -2.01
C LYS A 138 -15.43 -3.99 -1.08
N PRO A 139 -15.54 -2.65 -1.06
CA PRO A 139 -14.66 -1.80 -0.27
C PRO A 139 -14.95 -1.98 1.22
N THR A 140 -13.90 -2.22 2.00
CA THR A 140 -13.93 -2.26 3.46
C THR A 140 -13.31 -0.98 4.02
N LEU A 141 -13.88 -0.46 5.11
CA LEU A 141 -13.50 0.86 5.65
C LEU A 141 -12.13 0.87 6.36
N LEU A 142 -11.70 -0.27 6.92
CA LEU A 142 -10.49 -0.39 7.72
C LEU A 142 -9.69 -1.63 7.32
N TYR A 143 -8.40 -1.45 7.07
CA TYR A 143 -7.42 -2.50 6.85
C TYR A 143 -6.32 -2.42 7.90
N VAL A 144 -6.02 -3.55 8.53
CA VAL A 144 -4.87 -3.70 9.42
C VAL A 144 -3.93 -4.72 8.76
N MET A 145 -2.69 -4.32 8.53
CA MET A 145 -1.69 -5.13 7.85
C MET A 145 -0.44 -5.17 8.72
N ASP A 146 0.08 -6.36 8.95
CA ASP A 146 1.26 -6.58 9.78
C ASP A 146 2.40 -7.16 8.94
N GLU A 147 3.63 -6.70 9.18
CA GLU A 147 4.88 -7.20 8.60
C GLU A 147 4.89 -7.43 7.06
N ILE A 148 4.10 -6.66 6.30
CA ILE A 148 3.97 -6.89 4.85
C ILE A 148 5.27 -6.70 4.08
N ASP A 149 6.21 -5.92 4.60
CA ASP A 149 7.48 -5.60 3.97
C ASP A 149 8.61 -6.59 4.29
N ALA A 150 8.42 -7.55 5.21
CA ALA A 150 9.46 -8.47 5.65
C ALA A 150 10.01 -9.36 4.51
N THR A 151 9.15 -9.72 3.55
CA THR A 151 9.49 -10.63 2.43
C THR A 151 9.52 -9.94 1.07
N LEU A 152 9.27 -8.62 1.02
CA LEU A 152 9.18 -7.85 -0.22
C LEU A 152 10.48 -7.11 -0.54
N ASP A 153 10.87 -7.14 -1.80
CA ASP A 153 11.97 -6.31 -2.31
C ASP A 153 11.62 -4.81 -2.23
N PHE A 154 12.61 -3.96 -2.01
CA PHE A 154 12.44 -2.51 -1.87
C PHE A 154 11.64 -1.85 -3.02
N LYS A 155 11.85 -2.30 -4.27
CA LYS A 155 11.09 -1.82 -5.44
C LYS A 155 9.60 -2.12 -5.32
N ASN A 156 9.25 -3.32 -4.88
CA ASN A 156 7.87 -3.76 -4.73
C ASN A 156 7.20 -3.08 -3.51
N VAL A 157 7.95 -2.88 -2.42
CA VAL A 157 7.48 -2.10 -1.25
C VAL A 157 7.09 -0.68 -1.66
N SER A 158 7.88 -0.02 -2.52
CA SER A 158 7.57 1.33 -3.01
C SER A 158 6.27 1.37 -3.82
N ILE A 159 6.05 0.38 -4.70
CA ILE A 159 4.84 0.28 -5.54
C ILE A 159 3.60 0.06 -4.67
N VAL A 160 3.67 -0.89 -3.73
CA VAL A 160 2.59 -1.15 -2.77
C VAL A 160 2.32 0.07 -1.92
N GLY A 161 3.36 0.75 -1.43
CA GLY A 161 3.22 1.98 -0.66
C GLY A 161 2.53 3.09 -1.44
N HIS A 162 2.88 3.26 -2.71
CA HIS A 162 2.22 4.23 -3.59
C HIS A 162 0.75 3.87 -3.84
N TYR A 163 0.45 2.58 -4.00
CA TYR A 163 -0.92 2.09 -4.17
C TYR A 163 -1.77 2.34 -2.92
N VAL A 164 -1.28 1.95 -1.73
CA VAL A 164 -1.97 2.18 -0.46
C VAL A 164 -2.19 3.67 -0.25
N LYS A 165 -1.18 4.51 -0.48
CA LYS A 165 -1.28 5.97 -0.35
C LYS A 165 -2.34 6.59 -1.27
N ASN A 166 -2.55 6.03 -2.46
CA ASN A 166 -3.61 6.50 -3.34
C ASN A 166 -5.00 6.03 -2.86
N ARG A 167 -5.07 4.87 -2.21
CA ARG A 167 -6.31 4.25 -1.70
C ARG A 167 -6.70 4.70 -0.29
N THR A 168 -5.84 5.40 0.44
CA THR A 168 -6.17 5.95 1.77
C THR A 168 -7.30 6.99 1.76
N LYS A 169 -7.72 7.46 0.59
CA LYS A 169 -8.88 8.34 0.44
C LYS A 169 -10.20 7.63 0.73
N ASP A 170 -10.29 6.35 0.37
CA ASP A 170 -11.53 5.57 0.44
C ASP A 170 -11.55 4.60 1.65
N ALA A 171 -10.37 4.23 2.16
CA ALA A 171 -10.23 3.31 3.28
C ALA A 171 -9.06 3.68 4.21
N GLN A 172 -9.19 3.39 5.50
CA GLN A 172 -8.11 3.57 6.46
C GLN A 172 -7.18 2.36 6.45
N PHE A 173 -5.88 2.59 6.25
CA PHE A 173 -4.86 1.55 6.30
C PHE A 173 -3.96 1.75 7.51
N ILE A 174 -3.91 0.75 8.40
CA ILE A 174 -2.98 0.67 9.53
C ILE A 174 -1.95 -0.38 9.15
N ILE A 175 -0.70 0.05 8.91
CA ILE A 175 0.41 -0.84 8.56
C ILE A 175 1.39 -0.86 9.72
N ILE A 176 1.57 -2.04 10.31
CA ILE A 176 2.55 -2.31 11.36
C ILE A 176 3.78 -2.92 10.69
N ARG A 177 4.96 -2.40 11.03
CA ARG A 177 6.25 -2.92 10.58
C ARG A 177 7.01 -3.44 11.77
N GLU A 178 7.81 -4.49 11.56
CA GLU A 178 8.59 -5.12 12.63
C GLU A 178 9.50 -4.11 13.36
N ARG A 179 10.15 -3.20 12.62
CA ARG A 179 11.01 -2.16 13.22
C ARG A 179 10.28 -1.19 14.15
N ASN A 180 8.95 -1.05 14.01
CA ASN A 180 8.14 -0.16 14.81
C ASN A 180 7.26 -0.92 15.81
N ARG A 181 7.32 -2.25 15.82
CA ARG A 181 6.47 -3.10 16.65
C ARG A 181 6.72 -2.87 18.14
N GLU A 182 7.99 -2.75 18.52
CA GLU A 182 8.39 -2.45 19.91
C GLU A 182 7.83 -1.09 20.35
N LEU A 183 8.01 -0.04 19.54
CA LEU A 183 7.48 1.30 19.82
C LEU A 183 5.95 1.33 19.91
N ILE A 184 5.26 0.60 19.03
CA ILE A 184 3.79 0.51 19.04
C ILE A 184 3.31 -0.25 20.28
N ASN A 185 3.95 -1.36 20.64
CA ASN A 185 3.62 -2.10 21.85
C ASN A 185 3.86 -1.26 23.10
N GLU A 186 4.98 -0.53 23.17
CA GLU A 186 5.27 0.40 24.25
C GLU A 186 4.20 1.49 24.36
N ALA A 187 3.84 2.13 23.24
CA ALA A 187 2.77 3.14 23.20
C ALA A 187 1.40 2.57 23.63
N ILE A 188 1.09 1.32 23.25
CA ILE A 188 -0.11 0.61 23.69
C ILE A 188 -0.06 0.39 25.21
N HIS A 189 1.04 -0.11 25.75
CA HIS A 189 1.20 -0.33 27.19
C HIS A 189 1.08 0.98 27.99
N VAL A 190 1.72 2.06 27.54
CA VAL A 190 1.60 3.39 28.15
C VAL A 190 0.15 3.87 28.13
N ARG A 191 -0.54 3.71 26.99
CA ARG A 191 -1.96 4.09 26.90
C ARG A 191 -2.81 3.31 27.89
N TYR A 192 -2.63 1.99 28.00
CA TYR A 192 -3.37 1.16 28.93
C TYR A 192 -3.03 1.47 30.40
N ALA A 193 -1.79 1.83 30.69
CA ALA A 193 -1.37 2.28 32.03
C ALA A 193 -2.04 3.62 32.41
N LEU A 194 -2.26 4.52 31.45
CA LEU A 194 -2.89 5.83 31.68
C LEU A 194 -4.42 5.80 31.62
N LEU A 195 -5.05 4.70 31.17
CA LEU A 195 -6.50 4.62 31.07
C LEU A 195 -7.22 4.92 32.39
N PRO A 196 -6.85 4.34 33.56
CA PRO A 196 -7.52 4.63 34.83
C PRO A 196 -7.47 6.12 35.20
N TYR A 197 -6.32 6.76 34.95
CA TYR A 197 -6.13 8.18 35.19
C TYR A 197 -7.01 9.04 34.27
N LEU A 198 -6.98 8.76 32.96
CA LEU A 198 -7.83 9.46 31.99
C LEU A 198 -9.31 9.31 32.31
N TYR A 199 -9.78 8.12 32.68
CA TYR A 199 -11.17 7.90 33.08
C TYR A 199 -11.57 8.77 34.27
N THR A 200 -10.69 8.90 35.26
CA THR A 200 -10.92 9.78 36.42
C THR A 200 -11.01 11.24 35.99
N LEU A 201 -10.08 11.72 35.17
CA LEU A 201 -10.11 13.10 34.65
C LEU A 201 -11.36 13.39 33.81
N PHE A 202 -11.79 12.47 32.94
CA PHE A 202 -13.02 12.62 32.16
C PHE A 202 -14.27 12.63 33.05
N ARG A 203 -14.28 11.83 34.13
CA ARG A 203 -15.35 11.82 35.12
C ARG A 203 -15.43 13.15 35.87
N GLU A 204 -14.30 13.68 36.32
CA GLU A 204 -14.22 14.98 36.99
C GLU A 204 -14.60 16.12 36.05
N ALA A 205 -14.15 16.08 34.79
CA ALA A 205 -14.53 17.06 33.78
C ALA A 205 -16.05 17.09 33.55
N ASN A 206 -16.68 15.92 33.50
CA ASN A 206 -18.14 15.82 33.36
C ASN A 206 -18.89 16.30 34.62
N SER A 207 -18.33 16.08 35.81
CA SER A 207 -19.01 16.37 37.07
C SER A 207 -18.83 17.81 37.54
N MET A 208 -17.66 18.40 37.29
CA MET A 208 -17.24 19.70 37.80
C MET A 208 -17.00 20.74 36.70
N GLY A 209 -17.04 20.34 35.42
CA GLY A 209 -16.78 21.22 34.27
C GLY A 209 -15.32 21.60 34.08
N VAL A 210 -14.39 20.98 34.81
CA VAL A 210 -12.95 21.24 34.71
C VAL A 210 -12.36 20.60 33.45
N PRO A 211 -11.34 21.20 32.80
CA PRO A 211 -10.72 20.61 31.63
C PRO A 211 -9.96 19.32 31.98
N VAL A 212 -9.98 18.35 31.06
CA VAL A 212 -9.24 17.06 31.21
C VAL A 212 -7.72 17.31 31.22
N VAL A 213 -7.25 18.25 30.40
CA VAL A 213 -5.86 18.71 30.43
C VAL A 213 -5.81 20.00 31.24
N ARG A 214 -5.28 19.93 32.46
CA ARG A 214 -5.20 21.07 33.37
C ARG A 214 -3.84 21.77 33.26
N PRO A 215 -3.82 23.11 33.26
CA PRO A 215 -2.57 23.86 33.40
C PRO A 215 -2.02 23.72 34.82
N LEU A 216 -0.68 23.80 34.98
CA LEU A 216 -0.01 23.59 36.26
C LEU A 216 -0.53 24.47 37.39
N TRP A 217 -0.86 25.74 37.11
CA TRP A 217 -1.40 26.65 38.12
C TRP A 217 -2.79 26.27 38.62
N MET A 218 -3.58 25.53 37.84
CA MET A 218 -4.91 25.08 38.26
C MET A 218 -4.79 23.89 39.22
N GLU A 219 -3.83 23.00 38.97
CA GLU A 219 -3.56 21.84 39.84
C GLU A 219 -2.79 22.25 41.10
N PHE A 220 -1.83 23.18 40.98
CA PHE A 220 -0.98 23.67 42.07
C PHE A 220 -1.26 25.15 42.37
N SER A 221 -2.52 25.47 42.64
CA SER A 221 -2.99 26.84 42.89
C SER A 221 -2.33 27.55 44.08
N PHE A 222 -1.69 26.81 44.99
CA PHE A 222 -0.95 27.36 46.13
C PHE A 222 0.51 27.72 45.81
N ASN A 223 1.01 27.40 44.61
CA ASN A 223 2.40 27.63 44.23
C ASN A 223 2.53 28.78 43.23
N GLU A 224 2.92 29.96 43.72
CA GLU A 224 3.05 31.20 42.92
C GLU A 224 4.00 31.04 41.72
N ALA A 225 5.01 30.16 41.81
CA ALA A 225 5.95 29.89 40.72
C ALA A 225 5.31 29.23 39.49
N THR A 226 4.07 28.70 39.62
CA THR A 226 3.33 28.10 38.51
C THR A 226 2.50 29.10 37.71
N PHE A 227 2.26 30.30 38.24
CA PHE A 227 1.40 31.31 37.63
C PHE A 227 2.00 31.97 36.39
N SER A 228 3.34 32.01 36.29
CA SER A 228 4.04 32.57 35.13
C SER A 228 4.31 31.54 34.03
N ASN A 229 3.86 30.29 34.19
CA ASN A 229 4.22 29.18 33.31
C ASN A 229 3.03 28.76 32.43
N ASP A 230 2.80 29.52 31.37
CA ASP A 230 1.67 29.33 30.45
C ASP A 230 1.86 28.15 29.46
N GLU A 231 3.10 27.66 29.31
CA GLU A 231 3.47 26.64 28.32
C GLU A 231 3.56 25.22 28.90
N ALA A 232 3.64 25.10 30.21
CA ALA A 232 3.86 23.82 30.87
C ALA A 232 2.52 23.14 31.21
N PHE A 233 2.11 22.25 30.32
CA PHE A 233 1.13 21.20 30.62
C PHE A 233 1.87 19.99 31.21
N MET A 234 1.15 19.03 31.82
CA MET A 234 1.69 17.73 32.28
C MET A 234 2.32 16.86 31.16
N ARG A 235 2.48 17.40 29.95
CA ARG A 235 3.26 16.88 28.83
C ARG A 235 4.21 17.99 28.37
N ALA A 236 5.52 17.83 28.60
CA ALA A 236 6.52 18.80 28.17
C ALA A 236 7.24 18.36 26.89
N LYS A 237 7.45 19.29 25.95
CA LYS A 237 8.38 19.15 24.83
C LYS A 237 9.52 20.15 25.01
N HIS A 238 10.75 19.63 25.17
CA HIS A 238 12.03 20.36 25.26
C HIS A 238 11.99 21.67 26.06
N ALA A 239 12.12 21.59 27.39
CA ALA A 239 12.33 22.79 28.20
C ALA A 239 12.95 22.43 29.56
N PRO A 240 13.62 23.39 30.24
CA PRO A 240 13.76 23.31 31.69
C PRO A 240 12.36 23.22 32.32
N VAL A 241 12.02 22.06 32.88
CA VAL A 241 10.69 21.82 33.47
C VAL A 241 10.75 22.12 34.95
N TYR A 242 9.90 23.04 35.41
CA TYR A 242 9.71 23.30 36.83
C TYR A 242 8.74 22.27 37.41
N PHE A 243 9.16 21.54 38.44
CA PHE A 243 8.29 20.63 39.19
C PHE A 243 7.71 21.36 40.41
N PRO A 244 6.40 21.61 40.46
CA PRO A 244 5.80 22.31 41.60
C PRO A 244 5.66 21.43 42.84
N GLY A 245 5.56 22.09 44.00
CA GLY A 245 5.30 21.46 45.30
C GLY A 245 6.55 20.86 45.96
N GLU A 246 6.41 20.36 47.19
CA GLU A 246 7.50 19.68 47.94
C GLU A 246 7.56 18.17 47.68
N GLN A 247 6.68 17.65 46.84
CA GLN A 247 6.52 16.23 46.59
C GLN A 247 7.62 15.67 45.66
N SER A 248 7.83 14.36 45.76
CA SER A 248 8.63 13.63 44.79
C SER A 248 7.84 13.43 43.50
N TRP A 249 8.49 13.71 42.38
CA TRP A 249 8.03 13.47 41.03
C TRP A 249 8.74 12.25 40.47
N TYR A 250 8.04 11.44 39.68
CA TYR A 250 8.61 10.24 39.08
C TYR A 250 8.45 10.30 37.56
N ASP A 251 9.51 9.94 36.86
CA ASP A 251 9.44 9.64 35.43
C ASP A 251 8.83 8.25 35.24
N LEU A 252 7.68 8.19 34.57
CA LEU A 252 6.95 6.95 34.31
C LEU A 252 7.73 5.93 33.48
N ARG A 253 8.71 6.37 32.68
CA ARG A 253 9.47 5.48 31.79
C ARG A 253 10.73 4.95 32.46
N THR A 254 11.42 5.80 33.22
CA THR A 254 12.71 5.43 33.85
C THR A 254 12.59 5.08 35.34
N GLY A 255 11.47 5.43 35.99
CA GLY A 255 11.31 5.36 37.44
C GLY A 255 12.19 6.34 38.21
N ALA A 256 12.86 7.27 37.53
CA ALA A 256 13.75 8.24 38.15
C ALA A 256 12.96 9.22 39.02
N MET A 257 13.43 9.42 40.25
CA MET A 257 12.82 10.35 41.20
C MET A 257 13.43 11.76 41.06
N TYR A 258 12.58 12.75 40.87
CA TYR A 258 12.91 14.17 40.85
C TYR A 258 12.30 14.87 42.07
N LYS A 259 13.06 15.76 42.70
CA LYS A 259 12.58 16.56 43.83
C LYS A 259 11.78 17.76 43.33
N GLY A 260 10.58 17.96 43.87
CA GLY A 260 9.76 19.15 43.63
C GLY A 260 10.40 20.43 44.17
N GLY A 261 9.93 21.57 43.66
CA GLY A 261 10.40 22.91 44.00
C GLY A 261 11.64 23.37 43.22
N VAL A 262 12.15 22.54 42.29
CA VAL A 262 13.36 22.81 41.53
C VAL A 262 13.09 22.59 40.04
N THR A 263 13.73 23.42 39.21
CA THR A 263 13.73 23.26 37.75
C THR A 263 14.80 22.26 37.32
N HIS A 264 14.39 21.18 36.67
CA HIS A 264 15.31 20.17 36.14
C HIS A 264 15.43 20.29 34.63
N LYS A 265 16.64 20.08 34.10
CA LYS A 265 16.87 19.96 32.66
C LYS A 265 16.74 18.49 32.27
N LEU A 266 15.67 18.17 31.53
CA LEU A 266 15.41 16.83 31.03
C LEU A 266 15.90 16.73 29.57
N GLU A 267 16.78 15.77 29.29
CA GLU A 267 17.15 15.41 27.92
C GLU A 267 16.05 14.52 27.33
N VAL A 268 15.26 15.07 26.41
CA VAL A 268 14.12 14.37 25.82
C VAL A 268 14.62 13.47 24.70
N THR A 269 14.46 12.16 24.86
CA THR A 269 14.57 11.20 23.75
C THR A 269 13.22 10.83 23.14
N GLU A 270 12.10 11.08 23.82
CA GLU A 270 10.72 11.05 23.32
C GLU A 270 9.78 11.43 24.50
N GLU A 271 8.51 11.72 24.24
CA GLU A 271 7.54 12.33 25.19
C GLU A 271 7.62 11.75 26.62
N ILE A 272 8.15 12.52 27.56
CA ILE A 272 8.22 12.16 28.99
C ILE A 272 6.90 12.57 29.66
N ILE A 273 6.24 11.62 30.32
CA ILE A 273 5.05 11.87 31.14
C ILE A 273 5.49 11.76 32.61
N LEU A 274 5.30 12.86 33.37
CA LEU A 274 5.76 12.98 34.75
C LEU A 274 4.54 12.98 35.68
N LEU A 275 4.55 12.13 36.71
CA LEU A 275 3.49 12.06 37.73
C LEU A 275 4.05 12.46 39.10
N SER A 276 3.23 13.18 39.87
CA SER A 276 3.51 13.46 41.29
C SER A 276 3.02 12.32 42.18
N LYS A 277 3.62 12.18 43.37
CA LYS A 277 3.29 11.11 44.34
C LYS A 277 1.83 11.12 44.84
N GLU A 278 1.15 12.26 44.84
CA GLU A 278 -0.30 12.36 45.13
C GLU A 278 -1.16 11.72 44.03
N LEU A 279 -0.70 11.71 42.78
CA LEU A 279 -1.34 10.99 41.68
C LEU A 279 -1.02 9.49 41.67
N GLU A 280 0.17 9.13 42.16
CA GLU A 280 0.63 7.74 42.30
C GLU A 280 -0.18 6.98 43.38
N THR A 281 -0.58 7.69 44.44
CA THR A 281 -1.45 7.13 45.50
C THR A 281 -2.87 6.87 45.01
N LEU A 282 -3.39 7.63 44.03
CA LEU A 282 -4.66 7.31 43.36
C LEU A 282 -4.55 6.06 42.47
N LEU A 283 -3.39 5.82 41.84
CA LEU A 283 -3.12 4.61 41.06
C LEU A 283 -3.02 3.34 41.94
N HIS A 284 -2.46 3.46 43.15
CA HIS A 284 -2.39 2.35 44.11
C HIS A 284 -3.74 1.99 44.77
N VAL A 285 -4.75 2.87 44.71
CA VAL A 285 -6.08 2.61 45.31
C VAL A 285 -7.00 1.82 44.35
N VAL A 286 -6.58 1.55 43.11
CA VAL A 286 -7.39 0.84 42.09
C VAL A 286 -6.72 -0.46 41.56
N LEU A 287 -5.64 -0.92 42.20
CA LEU A 287 -5.11 -2.28 42.08
C LEU A 287 -5.43 -3.09 43.33
#